data_AF-A0A7X1HL27-F1
#
_entry.id   AF-A0A7X1HL27-F1
#
_cell.length_a   1.000
_cell.length_b   1.000
_cell.length_c   1.000
_cell.angle_alpha   90.00
_cell.angle_beta   90.00
_cell.angle_gamma   90.00
#
_symmetry.space_group_name_H-M   'P 1'
#
loop_
_entity.id
_entity.type
_entity.pdbx_description
1 polymer ?
#
loop_
_entity_poly.entity_id
_entity_poly.type
_entity_poly.pdbx_seq_one_letter_code
_entity_poly.pdbx_strand_id
1 'polypeptide(L)'
;MKKNILFLFTLFAMTTFANEISSGNSEANMNVTATVIQPLTVISNGDLNFGKVLPGAPSAGAFSSFSIEGHPDSNVKISFSGINRAGNYSYYSDLKSTSTDDTLLLAFNCSPTGGGYLPTNPSITLDSSGKYTLNVSANVQSRPDQTPAKYTGTIKLRAIYE
;
A
#
# COMPACT_ATOMS: atom_id res chain seq x y z
N MET A 1 -80.62 65.64 -40.01
CA MET A 1 -80.20 65.69 -38.59
C MET A 1 -79.07 64.68 -38.39
N LYS A 2 -77.97 65.12 -37.74
CA LYS A 2 -76.94 64.34 -37.01
C LYS A 2 -76.19 63.26 -37.83
N LYS A 3 -75.02 63.59 -38.42
CA LYS A 3 -73.65 63.43 -37.86
C LYS A 3 -73.44 62.08 -37.16
N ASN A 4 -72.57 61.25 -37.74
CA ASN A 4 -71.56 60.46 -37.02
C ASN A 4 -70.36 60.21 -37.94
N ILE A 5 -69.31 60.98 -37.68
CA ILE A 5 -67.95 60.81 -38.19
C ILE A 5 -67.34 59.68 -37.36
N LEU A 6 -66.75 58.67 -38.01
CA LEU A 6 -65.81 57.77 -37.35
C LEU A 6 -64.52 57.72 -38.18
N PHE A 7 -63.57 58.54 -37.77
CA PHE A 7 -62.17 58.45 -38.13
C PHE A 7 -61.56 57.27 -37.37
N LEU A 8 -60.94 56.32 -38.06
CA LEU A 8 -60.03 55.37 -37.44
C LEU A 8 -58.72 55.32 -38.24
N PHE A 9 -57.76 56.12 -37.77
CA PHE A 9 -56.35 55.92 -38.04
C PHE A 9 -55.87 54.80 -37.12
N THR A 10 -55.32 53.72 -37.66
CA THR A 10 -54.48 52.82 -36.86
C THR A 10 -53.26 52.37 -37.64
N LEU A 11 -52.15 52.93 -37.18
CA LEU A 11 -50.73 52.65 -37.40
C LEU A 11 -50.34 51.31 -38.07
N PHE A 12 -49.42 51.44 -39.03
CA PHE A 12 -48.38 50.46 -39.31
C PHE A 12 -47.64 50.12 -37.99
N ALA A 13 -47.80 48.91 -37.48
CA ALA A 13 -46.89 48.33 -36.50
C ALA A 13 -46.01 47.32 -37.22
N MET A 14 -44.82 47.78 -37.64
CA MET A 14 -43.71 46.88 -37.93
C MET A 14 -43.31 46.20 -36.61
N THR A 15 -43.80 45.00 -36.35
CA THR A 15 -43.18 44.13 -35.35
C THR A 15 -42.04 43.42 -36.03
N THR A 16 -40.86 44.04 -35.95
CA THR A 16 -39.60 43.31 -35.99
C THR A 16 -39.72 42.15 -35.02
N PHE A 17 -39.67 40.91 -35.51
CA PHE A 17 -39.29 39.78 -34.68
C PHE A 17 -37.84 40.03 -34.26
N ALA A 18 -37.67 40.79 -33.18
CA ALA A 18 -36.49 40.67 -32.37
C ALA A 18 -36.53 39.22 -31.89
N ASN A 19 -35.75 38.35 -32.53
CA ASN A 19 -35.26 37.17 -31.85
C ASN A 19 -34.57 37.72 -30.61
N GLU A 20 -35.25 37.66 -29.46
CA GLU A 20 -34.55 37.56 -28.20
C GLU A 20 -33.71 36.29 -28.31
N ILE A 21 -32.49 36.45 -28.81
CA ILE A 21 -31.41 35.54 -28.46
C ILE A 21 -31.30 35.72 -26.96
N SER A 22 -32.03 34.89 -26.21
CA SER A 22 -31.72 34.71 -24.82
C SER A 22 -30.26 34.28 -24.82
N SER A 23 -29.39 35.16 -24.35
CA SER A 23 -28.05 34.77 -23.94
C SER A 23 -28.25 33.84 -22.76
N GLY A 24 -28.55 32.57 -23.05
CA GLY A 24 -28.76 31.53 -22.06
C GLY A 24 -27.44 31.30 -21.36
N ASN A 25 -27.23 31.97 -20.23
CA ASN A 25 -26.16 31.61 -19.33
C ASN A 25 -26.47 30.20 -18.83
N SER A 26 -25.65 29.25 -19.26
CA SER A 26 -25.70 27.87 -18.81
C SER A 26 -24.60 27.68 -17.78
N GLU A 27 -25.02 27.46 -16.54
CA GLU A 27 -24.12 27.16 -15.43
C GLU A 27 -24.26 25.68 -15.07
N ALA A 28 -23.14 25.04 -14.73
CA ALA A 28 -23.10 23.67 -14.23
C ALA A 28 -22.29 23.63 -12.94
N ASN A 29 -22.79 22.87 -11.97
CA ASN A 29 -22.09 22.65 -10.71
C ASN A 29 -21.30 21.34 -10.78
N MET A 30 -20.07 21.36 -10.26
CA MET A 30 -19.26 20.17 -10.03
C MET A 30 -19.08 19.97 -8.54
N ASN A 31 -19.44 18.79 -8.03
CA ASN A 31 -19.14 18.41 -6.66
C ASN A 31 -17.72 17.85 -6.59
N VAL A 32 -16.87 18.49 -5.79
CA VAL A 32 -15.50 18.04 -5.53
C VAL A 32 -15.43 17.49 -4.11
N THR A 33 -15.13 16.20 -3.98
CA THR A 33 -15.02 15.52 -2.68
C THR A 33 -13.65 14.88 -2.54
N ALA A 34 -13.16 14.80 -1.31
CA ALA A 34 -11.94 14.08 -0.95
C ALA A 34 -12.13 13.42 0.41
N THR A 35 -11.62 12.19 0.55
CA THR A 35 -11.59 11.46 1.82
C THR A 35 -10.16 11.39 2.29
N VAL A 36 -9.90 11.90 3.50
CA VAL A 36 -8.59 11.77 4.16
C VAL A 36 -8.67 10.60 5.12
N ILE A 37 -7.80 9.60 4.93
CA ILE A 37 -7.70 8.43 5.80
C ILE A 37 -6.39 8.46 6.60
N GLN A 38 -6.33 7.64 7.64
CA GLN A 38 -5.13 7.48 8.48
C GLN A 38 -3.93 7.00 7.64
N PRO A 39 -2.71 7.50 7.85
CA PRO A 39 -1.52 7.00 7.16
C PRO A 39 -1.17 5.57 7.59
N LEU A 40 -0.54 4.81 6.68
CA LEU A 40 0.05 3.52 7.02
C LEU A 40 1.35 3.70 7.80
N THR A 41 1.52 2.91 8.86
CA THR A 41 2.76 2.80 9.63
C THR A 41 3.20 1.34 9.64
N VAL A 42 4.48 1.10 9.34
CA VAL A 42 5.09 -0.23 9.43
C VAL A 42 6.13 -0.22 10.55
N ILE A 43 5.98 -1.14 11.51
CA ILE A 43 6.80 -1.25 12.71
C ILE A 43 7.51 -2.60 12.69
N SER A 44 8.82 -2.61 12.92
CA SER A 44 9.57 -3.82 13.26
C SER A 44 9.48 -4.06 14.76
N ASN A 45 8.93 -5.18 15.19
CA ASN A 45 8.74 -5.48 16.62
C ASN A 45 9.96 -6.14 17.27
N GLY A 46 11.05 -6.30 16.53
CA GLY A 46 12.32 -6.84 17.03
C GLY A 46 13.25 -7.30 15.91
N ASP A 47 14.52 -7.51 16.27
CA ASP A 47 15.52 -8.03 15.36
C ASP A 47 15.51 -9.57 15.34
N LEU A 48 15.84 -10.15 14.18
CA LEU A 48 16.15 -11.58 14.10
C LEU A 48 17.57 -11.82 14.61
N ASN A 49 17.68 -12.32 15.85
CA ASN A 49 18.96 -12.63 16.48
C ASN A 49 19.15 -14.15 16.61
N PHE A 50 20.17 -14.68 15.94
CA PHE A 50 20.51 -16.10 15.92
C PHE A 50 21.54 -16.50 16.99
N GLY A 51 22.07 -15.53 17.76
CA GLY A 51 23.13 -15.77 18.73
C GLY A 51 24.43 -16.23 18.08
N LYS A 52 25.11 -17.19 18.71
CA LYS A 52 26.35 -17.79 18.18
C LYS A 52 26.01 -19.06 17.41
N VAL A 53 26.36 -19.09 16.14
CA VAL A 53 26.19 -20.26 15.26
C VAL A 53 27.56 -20.87 15.00
N LEU A 54 27.73 -22.15 15.32
CA LEU A 54 28.96 -22.87 15.02
C LEU A 54 29.00 -23.29 13.55
N PRO A 55 30.16 -23.25 12.87
CA PRO A 55 30.30 -23.79 11.51
C PRO A 55 29.88 -25.26 11.42
N GLY A 56 29.06 -25.58 10.41
CA GLY A 56 28.58 -26.95 10.16
C GLY A 56 27.55 -27.50 11.15
N ALA A 57 27.11 -26.69 12.12
CA ALA A 57 26.05 -27.08 13.05
C ALA A 57 24.67 -27.11 12.36
N PRO A 58 23.66 -27.78 12.98
CA PRO A 58 22.28 -27.70 12.52
C PRO A 58 21.78 -26.26 12.41
N SER A 59 20.75 -26.05 11.59
CA SER A 59 20.18 -24.72 11.35
C SER A 59 19.74 -24.05 12.66
N ALA A 60 20.11 -22.79 12.83
CA ALA A 60 19.66 -21.96 13.96
C ALA A 60 18.43 -21.15 13.53
N GLY A 61 17.39 -21.14 14.38
CA GLY A 61 16.13 -20.41 14.12
C GLY A 61 16.01 -19.14 14.95
N ALA A 62 15.32 -18.13 14.41
CA ALA A 62 14.93 -16.92 15.10
C ALA A 62 13.53 -16.48 14.68
N PHE A 63 12.81 -15.81 15.57
CA PHE A 63 11.45 -15.31 15.35
C PHE A 63 11.38 -13.81 15.62
N SER A 64 10.56 -13.12 14.85
CA SER A 64 10.21 -11.72 15.08
C SER A 64 8.85 -11.43 14.42
N SER A 65 8.45 -10.17 14.34
CA SER A 65 7.26 -9.76 13.59
C SER A 65 7.35 -8.32 13.09
N PHE A 66 6.52 -8.02 12.09
CA PHE A 66 6.18 -6.66 11.71
C PHE A 66 4.73 -6.38 12.10
N SER A 67 4.46 -5.15 12.56
CA SER A 67 3.10 -4.62 12.70
C SER A 67 2.83 -3.59 11.61
N ILE A 68 1.64 -3.66 11.04
CA ILE A 68 1.12 -2.66 10.09
C ILE A 68 -0.09 -2.01 10.75
N GLU A 69 -0.10 -0.69 10.81
CA GLU A 69 -1.20 0.10 11.37
C GLU A 69 -1.69 1.12 10.35
N GLY A 70 -3.01 1.31 10.25
CA GLY A 70 -3.66 2.18 9.28
C GLY A 70 -5.14 2.35 9.54
N HIS A 71 -5.89 2.72 8.50
CA HIS A 71 -7.33 2.90 8.56
C HIS A 71 -8.02 1.52 8.70
N PRO A 72 -9.00 1.38 9.62
CA PRO A 72 -9.73 0.12 9.82
C PRO A 72 -10.29 -0.48 8.54
N ASP A 73 -10.33 -1.82 8.49
CA ASP A 73 -10.96 -2.60 7.41
C ASP A 73 -10.42 -2.30 5.99
N SER A 74 -9.25 -1.67 5.89
CA SER A 74 -8.65 -1.28 4.62
C SER A 74 -7.80 -2.40 4.02
N ASN A 75 -7.83 -2.50 2.70
CA ASN A 75 -6.93 -3.40 1.97
C ASN A 75 -5.56 -2.75 1.78
N VAL A 76 -4.51 -3.55 2.03
CA VAL A 76 -3.13 -3.11 2.01
C VAL A 76 -2.30 -4.14 1.26
N LYS A 77 -1.58 -3.67 0.25
CA LYS A 77 -0.58 -4.47 -0.44
C LYS A 77 0.75 -4.39 0.31
N ILE A 78 1.34 -5.52 0.61
CA ILE A 78 2.68 -5.58 1.23
C ILE A 78 3.72 -6.09 0.25
N SER A 79 4.97 -5.68 0.44
CA SER A 79 6.10 -6.16 -0.35
C SER A 79 7.37 -6.16 0.49
N PHE A 80 8.30 -7.05 0.15
CA PHE A 80 9.59 -7.15 0.81
C PHE A 80 10.72 -6.73 -0.12
N SER A 81 11.79 -6.17 0.46
CA SER A 81 13.06 -5.93 -0.21
C SER A 81 14.23 -6.34 0.67
N GLY A 82 15.39 -6.56 0.05
CA GLY A 82 16.57 -7.13 0.72
C GLY A 82 16.52 -8.67 0.84
N ILE A 83 15.56 -9.30 0.16
CA ILE A 83 15.42 -10.75 0.06
C ILE A 83 15.18 -11.15 -1.40
N ASN A 84 15.65 -12.35 -1.74
CA ASN A 84 15.38 -13.05 -2.98
C ASN A 84 14.27 -14.08 -2.76
N ARG A 85 13.61 -14.48 -3.84
CA ARG A 85 12.50 -15.42 -3.81
C ARG A 85 13.00 -16.84 -4.08
N ALA A 86 12.68 -17.79 -3.20
CA ALA A 86 12.83 -19.22 -3.42
C ALA A 86 11.45 -19.89 -3.39
N GLY A 87 10.78 -19.92 -4.55
CA GLY A 87 9.44 -20.52 -4.66
C GLY A 87 8.30 -19.59 -4.20
N ASN A 88 7.15 -20.17 -3.85
CA ASN A 88 5.92 -19.38 -3.61
C ASN A 88 5.80 -18.80 -2.20
N TYR A 89 6.45 -19.43 -1.21
CA TYR A 89 6.26 -19.12 0.21
C TYR A 89 7.56 -18.90 0.97
N SER A 90 8.71 -19.00 0.28
CA SER A 90 10.02 -18.92 0.92
C SER A 90 10.88 -17.86 0.26
N TYR A 91 11.63 -17.17 1.11
CA TYR A 91 12.58 -16.16 0.71
C TYR A 91 13.94 -16.48 1.29
N TYR A 92 14.98 -15.92 0.67
CA TYR A 92 16.32 -16.04 1.18
C TYR A 92 17.08 -14.73 1.04
N SER A 93 18.11 -14.55 1.85
CA SER A 93 19.02 -13.42 1.73
C SER A 93 20.43 -13.86 2.13
N ASP A 94 21.43 -13.23 1.54
CA ASP A 94 22.80 -13.42 1.96
C ASP A 94 23.13 -12.40 3.03
N LEU A 95 23.30 -12.88 4.27
CA LEU A 95 23.91 -12.08 5.31
C LEU A 95 25.38 -11.89 4.97
N LYS A 96 25.84 -10.64 4.98
CA LYS A 96 27.22 -10.29 4.67
C LYS A 96 28.04 -10.29 5.95
N SER A 97 29.23 -10.90 5.89
CA SER A 97 30.22 -10.77 6.93
C SER A 97 30.62 -9.29 7.10
N THR A 98 30.82 -8.85 8.34
CA THR A 98 31.29 -7.49 8.63
C THR A 98 32.80 -7.34 8.52
N SER A 99 33.54 -8.43 8.30
CA SER A 99 35.01 -8.45 8.34
C SER A 99 35.65 -9.23 7.19
N THR A 100 34.87 -9.91 6.36
CA THR A 100 35.33 -10.72 5.22
C THR A 100 34.33 -10.62 4.08
N ASP A 101 34.67 -11.15 2.90
CA ASP A 101 33.74 -11.23 1.75
C ASP A 101 32.78 -12.45 1.82
N ASP A 102 32.83 -13.20 2.93
CA ASP A 102 32.02 -14.40 3.13
C ASP A 102 30.53 -14.04 3.37
N THR A 103 29.65 -14.97 3.02
CA THR A 103 28.20 -14.83 3.18
C THR A 103 27.62 -16.00 3.97
N LEU A 104 26.51 -15.74 4.66
CA LEU A 104 25.71 -16.73 5.37
C LEU A 104 24.28 -16.69 4.84
N LEU A 105 23.76 -17.84 4.41
CA LEU A 105 22.40 -17.94 3.87
C LEU A 105 21.37 -17.83 5.00
N LEU A 106 20.49 -16.84 4.88
CA LEU A 106 19.27 -16.71 5.64
C LEU A 106 18.11 -17.25 4.81
N ALA A 107 17.32 -18.15 5.37
CA ALA A 107 15.99 -18.48 4.89
C ALA A 107 14.95 -17.77 5.76
N PHE A 108 13.89 -17.28 5.13
CA PHE A 108 12.90 -16.39 5.73
C PHE A 108 11.50 -16.78 5.24
N ASN A 109 10.57 -16.95 6.18
CA ASN A 109 9.16 -17.14 5.91
C ASN A 109 8.34 -16.19 6.79
N CYS A 110 7.14 -15.85 6.32
CA CYS A 110 6.25 -14.96 7.04
C CYS A 110 4.80 -15.40 6.92
N SER A 111 4.02 -15.23 7.99
CA SER A 111 2.63 -15.67 8.10
C SER A 111 1.78 -14.71 8.93
N PRO A 112 0.46 -14.63 8.69
CA PRO A 112 -0.45 -13.95 9.60
C PRO A 112 -0.45 -14.65 10.96
N THR A 113 -0.86 -13.93 12.01
CA THR A 113 -1.21 -14.57 13.28
C THR A 113 -2.29 -15.62 13.05
N GLY A 114 -1.99 -16.88 13.41
CA GLY A 114 -2.90 -18.02 13.24
C GLY A 114 -3.10 -18.48 11.79
N GLY A 115 -2.33 -17.96 10.82
CA GLY A 115 -2.47 -18.27 9.40
C GLY A 115 -1.31 -19.09 8.80
N GLY A 116 -1.48 -19.49 7.54
CA GLY A 116 -0.43 -20.12 6.74
C GLY A 116 0.61 -19.12 6.18
N TYR A 117 1.64 -19.61 5.51
CA TYR A 117 2.65 -18.75 4.90
C TYR A 117 2.04 -17.83 3.85
N LEU A 118 2.45 -16.55 3.88
CA LEU A 118 2.01 -15.59 2.90
C LEU A 118 2.74 -15.80 1.57
N PRO A 119 2.01 -15.69 0.43
CA PRO A 119 2.63 -15.70 -0.89
C PRO A 119 3.44 -14.41 -1.13
N THR A 120 4.09 -14.32 -2.28
CA THR A 120 4.82 -13.10 -2.66
C THR A 120 3.90 -11.92 -2.94
N ASN A 121 4.20 -10.79 -2.28
CA ASN A 121 3.48 -9.52 -2.38
C ASN A 121 1.95 -9.63 -2.19
N PRO A 122 1.49 -10.17 -1.05
CA PRO A 122 0.07 -10.39 -0.82
C PRO A 122 -0.65 -9.05 -0.56
N SER A 123 -1.94 -9.05 -0.88
CA SER A 123 -2.90 -8.11 -0.30
C SER A 123 -3.41 -8.69 1.01
N ILE A 124 -3.43 -7.86 2.04
CA ILE A 124 -3.99 -8.16 3.37
C ILE A 124 -5.09 -7.16 3.69
N THR A 125 -5.95 -7.50 4.63
CA THR A 125 -6.96 -6.58 5.17
C THR A 125 -6.58 -6.26 6.61
N LEU A 126 -6.52 -4.97 6.95
CA LEU A 126 -6.35 -4.53 8.33
C LEU A 126 -7.61 -4.88 9.14
N ASP A 127 -7.45 -5.24 10.40
CA ASP A 127 -8.59 -5.54 11.26
C ASP A 127 -9.44 -4.29 11.58
N SER A 128 -10.51 -4.48 12.34
CA SER A 128 -11.43 -3.40 12.74
C SER A 128 -10.77 -2.34 13.65
N SER A 129 -9.57 -2.60 14.16
CA SER A 129 -8.74 -1.63 14.88
C SER A 129 -7.69 -0.96 13.99
N GLY A 130 -7.65 -1.31 12.69
CA GLY A 130 -6.68 -0.82 11.73
C GLY A 130 -5.32 -1.49 11.86
N LYS A 131 -5.24 -2.71 12.41
CA LYS A 131 -3.97 -3.39 12.68
C LYS A 131 -3.84 -4.70 11.91
N TYR A 132 -2.59 -5.07 11.64
CA TYR A 132 -2.22 -6.39 11.14
C TYR A 132 -0.82 -6.78 11.60
N THR A 133 -0.67 -8.01 12.11
CA THR A 133 0.64 -8.54 12.54
C THR A 133 1.10 -9.63 11.59
N LEU A 134 2.32 -9.45 11.09
CA LEU A 134 3.02 -10.40 10.25
C LEU A 134 4.14 -11.08 11.04
N ASN A 135 3.95 -12.34 11.39
CA ASN A 135 4.95 -13.11 12.10
C ASN A 135 6.04 -13.57 11.13
N VAL A 136 7.29 -13.49 11.59
CA VAL A 136 8.47 -13.85 10.84
C VAL A 136 9.15 -15.02 11.53
N SER A 137 9.42 -16.06 10.74
CA SER A 137 10.28 -17.18 11.14
C SER A 137 11.44 -17.25 10.16
N ALA A 138 12.65 -17.29 10.69
CA ALA A 138 13.85 -17.33 9.88
C ALA A 138 14.84 -18.35 10.41
N ASN A 139 15.66 -18.89 9.52
CA ASN A 139 16.73 -19.82 9.88
C ASN A 139 18.00 -19.50 9.10
N VAL A 140 19.14 -19.70 9.76
CA VAL A 140 20.46 -19.66 9.12
C VAL A 140 21.09 -21.04 9.18
N GLN A 141 21.85 -21.38 8.14
CA GLN A 141 22.63 -22.62 8.10
C GLN A 141 24.07 -22.28 7.73
N SER A 142 24.98 -22.47 8.67
CA SER A 142 26.41 -22.28 8.43
C SER A 142 26.96 -23.46 7.64
N ARG A 143 27.86 -23.17 6.70
CA ARG A 143 28.65 -24.23 6.05
C ARG A 143 29.72 -24.76 7.01
N PRO A 144 30.21 -26.00 6.85
CA PRO A 144 31.32 -26.52 7.66
C PRO A 144 32.60 -25.67 7.57
N ASP A 145 32.81 -25.00 6.43
CA ASP A 145 33.93 -24.11 6.14
C ASP A 145 33.59 -22.62 6.37
N GLN A 146 32.47 -22.32 7.03
CA GLN A 146 32.04 -20.93 7.27
C GLN A 146 33.10 -20.16 8.06
N THR A 147 33.49 -18.99 7.56
CA THR A 147 34.48 -18.14 8.23
C THR A 147 33.90 -17.60 9.55
N PRO A 148 34.60 -17.70 10.69
CA PRO A 148 34.16 -17.08 11.94
C PRO A 148 34.09 -15.55 11.81
N ALA A 149 32.88 -14.99 11.80
CA ALA A 149 32.63 -13.56 11.69
C ALA A 149 31.22 -13.21 12.19
N LYS A 150 30.91 -11.90 12.29
CA LYS A 150 29.54 -11.43 12.45
C LYS A 150 28.93 -11.26 11.06
N TYR A 151 27.77 -11.88 10.83
CA TYR A 151 27.02 -11.77 9.59
C TYR A 151 25.77 -10.92 9.82
N THR A 152 25.52 -9.95 8.93
CA THR A 152 24.38 -9.02 9.07
C THR A 152 23.68 -8.79 7.73
N GLY A 153 22.41 -8.44 7.80
CA GLY A 153 21.59 -8.11 6.65
C GLY A 153 20.37 -7.32 7.08
N THR A 154 19.62 -6.79 6.12
CA THR A 154 18.40 -6.00 6.40
C THR A 154 17.29 -6.43 5.47
N ILE A 155 16.14 -6.77 6.06
CA ILE A 155 14.90 -7.06 5.35
C ILE A 155 13.97 -5.88 5.60
N LYS A 156 13.37 -5.34 4.53
CA LYS A 156 12.45 -4.22 4.63
C LYS A 156 11.08 -4.63 4.15
N LEU A 157 10.07 -4.38 4.98
CA LEU A 157 8.66 -4.50 4.63
C LEU A 157 8.14 -3.12 4.19
N ARG A 158 7.39 -3.09 3.09
CA ARG A 158 6.65 -1.91 2.62
C ARG A 158 5.18 -2.25 2.52
N ALA A 159 4.32 -1.33 2.94
CA ALA A 159 2.87 -1.41 2.86
C ALA A 159 2.31 -0.21 2.09
N ILE A 160 1.28 -0.42 1.27
CA ILE A 160 0.60 0.61 0.48
C ILE A 160 -0.91 0.28 0.49
N TYR A 161 -1.77 1.29 0.69
CA TYR A 161 -3.22 1.12 0.53
C TYR A 161 -3.56 0.70 -0.91
N GLU A 162 -4.59 -0.12 -1.06
CA GLU A 162 -5.21 -0.45 -2.36
C GLU A 162 -6.52 0.29 -2.58
#